data_AF-D2VXE1-F1
#
_entry.id   AF-D2VXE1-F1
#
_cell.length_a   1.000
_cell.length_b   1.000
_cell.length_c   1.000
_cell.angle_alpha   90.00
_cell.angle_beta   90.00
_cell.angle_gamma   90.00
#
_symmetry.space_group_name_H-M   'P 1'
#
loop_
_entity.id
_entity.type
_entity.pdbx_description
1 polymer ?
#
loop_
_entity_poly.entity_id
_entity_poly.type
_entity_poly.pdbx_seq_one_letter_code
_entity_poly.pdbx_strand_id
1 'polypeptide(L)'
;MAICREFNYLVTGSHDSLEIYDLITHQPIQETIHFSEGIYGIDFERENSGQWNLILSTWNNYFVKYDFNRILSEKSFGEPIFKVPIKFAWAVRCFKTELYVIDYDSKIFVFDLKSGLEKTEITVGLEDEMVDMVFTPEEEMIVCGSNQWHILKFNENSSCWEKIKSYSNENGPVRINRCFGVWYERKTKLIYLTDNGGKIFIFDRELNLVKEIKVSGLYEIVINEQNGEMFVCDKDKNQLIIYK
;
A
#
# COMPACT_ATOMS: atom_id res chain seq x y z
N MET A 1 -6.31 -0.20 -0.30
CA MET A 1 -6.88 -0.19 -1.66
C MET A 1 -5.77 -0.55 -2.63
N ALA A 2 -6.09 -1.16 -3.77
CA ALA A 2 -5.10 -1.41 -4.82
C ALA A 2 -5.74 -1.44 -6.21
N ILE A 3 -4.97 -1.07 -7.23
CA ILE A 3 -5.37 -1.15 -8.64
C ILE A 3 -4.74 -2.39 -9.26
N CYS A 4 -5.57 -3.30 -9.78
CA CYS A 4 -5.11 -4.40 -10.62
C CYS A 4 -5.38 -4.07 -12.10
N ARG A 5 -4.35 -3.56 -12.80
CA ARG A 5 -4.48 -3.02 -14.17
C ARG A 5 -4.89 -4.06 -15.19
N GLU A 6 -4.45 -5.30 -15.03
CA GLU A 6 -4.74 -6.37 -16.00
C GLU A 6 -6.24 -6.66 -16.09
N PHE A 7 -6.95 -6.56 -14.98
CA PHE A 7 -8.40 -6.74 -14.93
C PHE A 7 -9.17 -5.43 -15.04
N ASN A 8 -8.49 -4.28 -15.10
CA ASN A 8 -9.14 -2.96 -15.01
C ASN A 8 -9.93 -2.77 -13.70
N TYR A 9 -9.42 -3.28 -12.57
CA TYR A 9 -10.14 -3.26 -11.29
C TYR A 9 -9.48 -2.35 -10.25
N LEU A 10 -10.32 -1.66 -9.48
CA LEU A 10 -9.98 -1.13 -8.17
C LEU A 10 -10.53 -2.09 -7.12
N VAL A 11 -9.66 -2.49 -6.18
CA VAL A 11 -10.04 -3.33 -5.04
C VAL A 11 -9.90 -2.53 -3.76
N THR A 12 -10.99 -2.50 -2.99
CA THR A 12 -11.07 -1.83 -1.70
C THR A 12 -11.36 -2.87 -0.62
N GLY A 13 -10.91 -2.56 0.60
CA GLY A 13 -11.12 -3.42 1.76
C GLY A 13 -11.68 -2.60 2.89
N SER A 14 -12.52 -3.23 3.71
CA SER A 14 -13.17 -2.62 4.86
C SER A 14 -12.95 -3.48 6.12
N HIS A 15 -13.75 -3.23 7.15
CA HIS A 15 -13.76 -4.05 8.36
C HIS A 15 -14.26 -5.48 8.12
N ASP A 16 -15.22 -5.68 7.21
CA ASP A 16 -15.92 -6.96 7.04
C ASP A 16 -16.05 -7.39 5.58
N SER A 17 -15.44 -6.66 4.65
CA SER A 17 -15.62 -6.91 3.23
C SER A 17 -14.46 -6.51 2.34
N LEU A 18 -14.47 -7.09 1.15
CA LEU A 18 -13.71 -6.69 -0.02
C LEU A 18 -14.68 -6.34 -1.14
N GLU A 19 -14.47 -5.17 -1.74
CA GLU A 19 -15.28 -4.67 -2.85
C GLU A 19 -14.41 -4.46 -4.08
N ILE A 20 -14.98 -4.70 -5.25
CA ILE A 20 -14.25 -4.63 -6.52
C ILE A 20 -15.06 -3.78 -7.49
N TYR A 21 -14.41 -2.76 -8.04
CA TYR A 21 -14.99 -1.81 -8.96
C TYR A 21 -14.27 -1.88 -10.30
N ASP A 22 -15.02 -1.71 -11.39
CA ASP A 22 -14.44 -1.49 -12.70
C ASP A 22 -13.91 -0.04 -12.80
N LEU A 23 -12.65 0.12 -13.21
CA LEU A 23 -11.98 1.42 -13.23
C LEU A 23 -12.52 2.38 -14.29
N ILE A 24 -13.25 1.89 -15.29
CA ILE A 24 -13.79 2.73 -16.38
C ILE A 24 -15.18 3.26 -16.02
N THR A 25 -16.05 2.37 -15.52
CA THR A 25 -17.45 2.65 -15.20
C THR A 25 -17.67 3.08 -13.76
N HIS A 26 -16.67 2.83 -12.89
CA HIS A 26 -16.71 3.03 -11.45
C HIS A 26 -17.85 2.27 -10.75
N GLN A 27 -18.40 1.25 -11.42
CA GLN A 27 -19.46 0.41 -10.86
C GLN A 27 -18.86 -0.83 -10.19
N PRO A 28 -19.50 -1.36 -9.12
CA PRO A 28 -19.14 -2.66 -8.58
C PRO A 28 -19.26 -3.75 -9.65
N ILE A 29 -18.25 -4.61 -9.77
CA ILE A 29 -18.29 -5.71 -10.75
C ILE A 29 -19.09 -6.92 -10.24
N GLN A 30 -19.29 -7.01 -8.92
CA GLN A 30 -20.01 -8.08 -8.25
C GLN A 30 -20.49 -7.63 -6.87
N GLU A 31 -21.28 -8.49 -6.23
CA GLU A 31 -21.67 -8.31 -4.83
C GLU A 31 -20.44 -8.30 -3.91
N THR A 32 -20.55 -7.54 -2.82
CA THR A 32 -19.55 -7.43 -1.77
C THR A 32 -19.12 -8.82 -1.28
N ILE A 33 -17.81 -9.08 -1.24
CA ILE A 33 -17.27 -10.35 -0.76
C ILE A 33 -16.99 -10.21 0.74
N HIS A 34 -17.62 -11.03 1.56
CA HIS A 34 -17.42 -10.97 3.02
C HIS A 34 -16.03 -11.45 3.44
N PHE A 35 -15.37 -10.66 4.30
CA PHE A 35 -14.08 -10.95 4.90
C PHE A 35 -14.03 -10.40 6.33
N SER A 36 -14.42 -11.22 7.31
CA SER A 36 -14.67 -10.80 8.70
C SER A 36 -13.40 -10.60 9.56
N GLU A 37 -12.24 -10.40 8.94
CA GLU A 37 -10.96 -10.30 9.65
C GLU A 37 -10.36 -8.88 9.60
N GLY A 38 -11.05 -7.95 8.95
CA GLY A 38 -10.63 -6.56 8.74
C GLY A 38 -9.42 -6.43 7.82
N ILE A 39 -9.43 -5.44 6.94
CA ILE A 39 -8.34 -5.21 5.98
C ILE A 39 -7.67 -3.88 6.29
N TYR A 40 -6.34 -3.90 6.45
CA TYR A 40 -5.52 -2.67 6.50
C TYR A 40 -4.85 -2.39 5.16
N GLY A 41 -4.15 -3.37 4.61
CA GLY A 41 -3.37 -3.25 3.38
C GLY A 41 -3.82 -4.26 2.33
N ILE A 42 -3.74 -3.85 1.08
CA ILE A 42 -4.03 -4.68 -0.09
C ILE A 42 -2.88 -4.53 -1.08
N ASP A 43 -2.39 -5.64 -1.61
CA ASP A 43 -1.54 -5.64 -2.79
C ASP A 43 -1.78 -6.88 -3.66
N PHE A 44 -1.18 -6.88 -4.84
CA PHE A 44 -1.27 -7.97 -5.80
C PHE A 44 0.11 -8.52 -6.18
N GLU A 45 0.16 -9.82 -6.36
CA GLU A 45 1.27 -10.50 -7.02
C GLU A 45 0.77 -11.13 -8.32
N ARG A 46 1.57 -11.04 -9.38
CA ARG A 46 1.42 -11.87 -10.56
C ARG A 46 2.56 -12.87 -10.63
N GLU A 47 2.24 -14.15 -10.55
CA GLU A 47 3.22 -15.22 -10.73
C GLU A 47 3.65 -15.36 -12.20
N ASN A 48 4.80 -15.99 -12.43
CA ASN A 48 5.28 -16.32 -13.78
C ASN A 48 4.32 -17.25 -14.55
N SER A 49 3.47 -18.00 -13.85
CA SER A 49 2.40 -18.82 -14.42
C SER A 49 1.26 -17.97 -15.03
N GLY A 50 1.22 -16.67 -14.72
CA GLY A 50 0.12 -15.77 -15.03
C GLY A 50 -0.97 -15.73 -13.96
N GLN A 51 -0.87 -16.55 -12.90
CA GLN A 51 -1.80 -16.51 -11.77
C GLN A 51 -1.68 -15.19 -11.01
N TRP A 52 -2.83 -14.59 -10.68
CA TRP A 52 -2.89 -13.44 -9.81
C TRP A 52 -3.23 -13.86 -8.39
N ASN A 53 -2.46 -13.35 -7.45
CA ASN A 53 -2.68 -13.54 -6.03
C ASN A 53 -2.99 -12.21 -5.37
N LEU A 54 -3.92 -12.25 -4.41
CA LEU A 54 -4.29 -11.13 -3.56
C LEU A 54 -3.57 -11.29 -2.23
N ILE A 55 -2.88 -10.23 -1.79
CA ILE A 55 -2.21 -10.17 -0.49
C ILE A 55 -2.96 -9.16 0.38
N LEU A 56 -3.33 -9.58 1.59
CA LEU A 56 -4.02 -8.75 2.56
C LEU A 56 -3.23 -8.70 3.86
N SER A 57 -3.14 -7.52 4.47
CA SER A 57 -2.79 -7.39 5.89
C SER A 57 -4.05 -7.06 6.68
N THR A 58 -4.17 -7.59 7.89
CA THR A 58 -5.47 -7.69 8.57
C THR A 58 -5.48 -7.13 9.99
N TRP A 59 -6.68 -6.81 10.48
CA TRP A 59 -6.88 -6.32 11.85
C TRP A 59 -6.63 -7.39 12.90
N ASN A 60 -6.72 -8.65 12.49
CA ASN A 60 -6.47 -9.83 13.32
C ASN A 60 -4.99 -10.23 13.39
N ASN A 61 -4.06 -9.31 13.10
CA ASN A 61 -2.63 -9.48 13.35
C ASN A 61 -2.00 -10.62 12.54
N TYR A 62 -2.25 -10.62 11.23
CA TYR A 62 -1.56 -11.46 10.27
C TYR A 62 -1.63 -10.83 8.87
N PHE A 63 -0.80 -11.33 7.96
CA PHE A 63 -1.02 -11.17 6.53
C PHE A 63 -1.30 -12.52 5.87
N VAL A 64 -2.00 -12.48 4.74
CA VAL A 64 -2.53 -13.67 4.06
C VAL A 64 -2.46 -13.49 2.55
N LYS A 65 -2.25 -14.61 1.85
CA LYS A 65 -2.22 -14.67 0.39
C LYS A 65 -3.32 -15.59 -0.11
N TYR A 66 -4.09 -15.13 -1.09
CA TYR A 66 -5.15 -15.88 -1.76
C TYR A 66 -4.95 -15.93 -3.27
N ASP A 67 -5.48 -16.96 -3.91
CA ASP A 67 -5.68 -16.98 -5.36
C ASP A 67 -6.80 -15.99 -5.73
N PHE A 68 -6.44 -14.90 -6.40
CA PHE A 68 -7.38 -13.85 -6.77
C PHE A 68 -8.30 -14.28 -7.91
N ASN A 69 -7.80 -15.08 -8.86
CA ASN A 69 -8.63 -15.63 -9.93
C ASN A 69 -9.76 -16.49 -9.35
N ARG A 70 -9.45 -17.28 -8.31
CA ARG A 70 -10.43 -18.09 -7.60
C ARG A 70 -11.46 -17.22 -6.89
N ILE A 71 -11.04 -16.18 -6.15
CA ILE A 71 -11.95 -15.22 -5.50
C ILE A 71 -12.93 -14.60 -6.51
N LEU A 72 -12.44 -14.19 -7.69
CA LEU A 72 -13.29 -13.62 -8.74
C LEU A 72 -14.33 -14.62 -9.27
N SER A 73 -13.92 -15.89 -9.45
CA SER A 73 -14.80 -16.93 -9.98
C SER A 73 -15.83 -17.44 -8.96
N GLU A 74 -15.41 -17.64 -7.72
CA GLU A 74 -16.22 -18.22 -6.64
C GLU A 74 -16.96 -17.15 -5.82
N LYS A 75 -16.65 -15.87 -6.02
CA LYS A 75 -17.22 -14.71 -5.29
C LYS A 75 -17.13 -14.88 -3.77
N SER A 76 -16.07 -15.53 -3.31
CA SER A 76 -15.85 -15.88 -1.91
C SER A 76 -14.38 -16.12 -1.66
N PHE A 77 -13.98 -15.99 -0.40
CA PHE A 77 -12.65 -16.43 0.04
C PHE A 77 -12.66 -17.94 0.25
N GLY A 78 -11.73 -18.63 -0.40
CA GLY A 78 -11.43 -20.04 -0.13
C GLY A 78 -10.32 -20.20 0.91
N GLU A 79 -9.66 -21.36 0.91
CA GLU A 79 -8.45 -21.56 1.71
C GLU A 79 -7.32 -20.65 1.25
N PRO A 80 -6.55 -20.05 2.18
CA PRO A 80 -5.39 -19.24 1.84
C PRO A 80 -4.25 -20.11 1.29
N ILE A 81 -3.44 -19.52 0.41
CA ILE A 81 -2.17 -20.11 -0.04
C ILE A 81 -1.20 -20.19 1.15
N PHE A 82 -1.12 -19.11 1.92
CA PHE A 82 -0.50 -19.09 3.24
C PHE A 82 -1.11 -17.98 4.11
N LYS A 83 -0.92 -18.11 5.43
CA LYS A 83 -1.32 -17.13 6.45
C LYS A 83 -0.20 -17.04 7.49
N VAL A 84 0.29 -15.84 7.77
CA VAL A 84 1.47 -15.62 8.63
C VAL A 84 1.13 -14.60 9.73
N PRO A 85 1.18 -15.00 11.02
CA PRO A 85 0.97 -14.09 12.14
C PRO A 85 2.02 -12.97 12.20
N ILE A 86 1.57 -11.74 12.44
CA ILE A 86 2.39 -10.53 12.63
C ILE A 86 1.68 -9.64 13.64
N LYS A 87 2.38 -9.11 14.65
CA LYS A 87 1.76 -8.41 15.78
C LYS A 87 0.86 -7.26 15.35
N PHE A 88 1.25 -6.44 14.37
CA PHE A 88 0.41 -5.36 13.87
C PHE A 88 0.64 -5.10 12.37
N ALA A 89 0.14 -6.01 11.52
CA ALA A 89 0.35 -5.97 10.06
C ALA A 89 -0.41 -4.80 9.40
N TRP A 90 0.18 -3.61 9.38
CA TRP A 90 -0.49 -2.39 8.95
C TRP A 90 -0.50 -2.22 7.43
N ALA A 91 0.58 -2.55 6.75
CA ALA A 91 0.64 -2.47 5.29
C ALA A 91 1.46 -3.62 4.70
N VAL A 92 1.12 -3.98 3.46
CA VAL A 92 1.77 -5.03 2.66
C VAL A 92 2.11 -4.48 1.28
N ARG A 93 3.33 -4.76 0.81
CA ARG A 93 3.73 -4.50 -0.58
C ARG A 93 4.60 -5.61 -1.16
N CYS A 94 4.25 -6.06 -2.35
CA CYS A 94 5.02 -6.98 -3.16
C CYS A 94 6.12 -6.23 -3.91
N PHE A 95 7.33 -6.78 -3.91
CA PHE A 95 8.42 -6.29 -4.74
C PHE A 95 9.34 -7.43 -5.13
N LYS A 96 9.47 -7.67 -6.44
CA LYS A 96 10.22 -8.79 -7.00
C LYS A 96 9.75 -10.13 -6.40
N THR A 97 10.60 -10.79 -5.62
CA THR A 97 10.32 -12.09 -4.99
C THR A 97 9.96 -11.97 -3.51
N GLU A 98 9.85 -10.74 -3.02
CA GLU A 98 9.67 -10.43 -1.61
C GLU A 98 8.28 -9.82 -1.35
N LEU A 99 7.76 -10.12 -0.16
CA LEU A 99 6.67 -9.40 0.46
C LEU A 99 7.23 -8.57 1.62
N TYR A 100 6.97 -7.28 1.59
CA TYR A 100 7.31 -6.36 2.67
C TYR A 100 6.07 -6.09 3.50
N VAL A 101 6.20 -6.25 4.82
CA VAL A 101 5.09 -6.08 5.77
C VAL A 101 5.51 -5.08 6.82
N ILE A 102 4.80 -3.95 6.89
CA ILE A 102 4.96 -3.00 8.00
C ILE A 102 4.25 -3.57 9.22
N ASP A 103 5.02 -3.78 10.28
CA ASP A 103 4.51 -3.88 11.63
C ASP A 103 4.55 -2.48 12.26
N TYR A 104 3.38 -1.91 12.55
CA TYR A 104 3.26 -0.51 13.00
C TYR A 104 4.07 -0.21 14.28
N ASP A 105 4.18 -1.20 15.17
CA ASP A 105 4.81 -1.07 16.49
C ASP A 105 6.31 -1.43 16.47
N SER A 106 6.86 -1.84 15.32
CA SER A 106 8.26 -2.29 15.28
C SER A 106 8.96 -1.95 13.96
N LYS A 107 9.02 -2.90 13.03
CA LYS A 107 9.86 -2.82 11.84
C LYS A 107 9.11 -3.25 10.59
N ILE A 108 9.78 -3.10 9.46
CA ILE A 108 9.36 -3.73 8.21
C ILE A 108 9.96 -5.13 8.16
N PHE A 109 9.10 -6.13 8.14
CA PHE A 109 9.46 -7.53 7.93
C PHE A 109 9.52 -7.84 6.43
N VAL A 110 10.39 -8.77 6.05
CA VAL A 110 10.55 -9.23 4.68
C VAL A 110 10.30 -10.71 4.62
N PHE A 111 9.45 -11.15 3.69
CA PHE A 111 9.08 -12.54 3.50
C PHE A 111 9.36 -12.96 2.07
N ASP A 112 9.69 -14.23 1.87
CA ASP A 112 9.66 -14.85 0.55
C ASP A 112 8.21 -14.95 0.07
N LEU A 113 7.89 -14.29 -1.04
CA LEU A 113 6.52 -14.12 -1.53
C LEU A 113 5.88 -15.45 -1.96
N LYS A 114 6.70 -16.46 -2.27
CA LYS A 114 6.26 -17.78 -2.69
C LYS A 114 5.90 -18.67 -1.50
N SER A 115 6.77 -18.74 -0.49
CA SER A 115 6.65 -19.66 0.64
C SER A 115 6.02 -19.04 1.89
N GLY A 116 6.01 -17.71 2.02
CA GLY A 116 5.58 -17.00 3.22
C GLY A 116 6.58 -17.09 4.37
N LEU A 117 7.80 -17.58 4.14
CA LEU A 117 8.86 -17.65 5.16
C LEU A 117 9.57 -16.31 5.31
N GLU A 118 9.87 -15.91 6.55
CA GLU A 118 10.61 -14.67 6.82
C GLU A 118 12.06 -14.76 6.29
N LYS A 119 12.49 -13.72 5.57
CA LYS A 119 13.84 -13.51 5.07
C LYS A 119 14.59 -12.60 6.04
N THR A 120 15.16 -13.19 7.09
CA THR A 120 15.84 -12.47 8.17
C THR A 120 17.18 -11.86 7.77
N GLU A 121 17.73 -12.28 6.63
CA GLU A 121 18.95 -11.73 6.04
C GLU A 121 18.73 -10.35 5.38
N ILE A 122 17.49 -10.01 5.02
CA ILE A 122 17.15 -8.70 4.47
C ILE A 122 16.69 -7.80 5.61
N THR A 123 17.33 -6.65 5.74
CA THR A 123 16.98 -5.66 6.77
C THR A 123 16.47 -4.36 6.15
N VAL A 124 15.56 -3.70 6.85
CA VAL A 124 15.09 -2.36 6.50
C VAL A 124 15.51 -1.44 7.65
N GLY A 125 16.44 -0.52 7.39
CA GLY A 125 17.06 0.36 8.40
C GLY A 125 16.13 1.48 8.89
N LEU A 126 14.90 1.13 9.28
CA LEU A 126 13.87 2.02 9.79
C LEU A 126 13.39 1.48 11.13
N GLU A 127 13.18 2.40 12.06
CA GLU A 127 12.64 2.13 13.38
C GLU A 127 11.26 2.80 13.47
N ASP A 128 10.28 2.06 14.00
CA ASP A 128 8.94 2.39 14.47
C ASP A 128 8.06 3.39 13.68
N GLU A 129 6.74 3.20 13.80
CA GLU A 129 5.69 4.11 13.29
C GLU A 129 5.67 4.35 11.77
N MET A 130 6.20 3.42 10.98
CA MET A 130 5.92 3.39 9.54
C MET A 130 4.47 2.94 9.32
N VAL A 131 3.83 3.47 8.29
CA VAL A 131 2.40 3.22 8.02
C VAL A 131 2.16 2.69 6.61
N ASP A 132 2.93 3.12 5.61
CA ASP A 132 2.72 2.66 4.24
C ASP A 132 4.02 2.76 3.45
N MET A 133 4.10 2.00 2.37
CA MET A 133 5.23 2.01 1.46
C MET A 133 4.80 1.82 0.02
N VAL A 134 5.66 2.22 -0.91
CA VAL A 134 5.51 1.98 -2.34
C VAL A 134 6.88 1.81 -2.99
N PHE A 135 6.97 0.97 -4.01
CA PHE A 135 8.20 0.77 -4.78
C PHE A 135 8.20 1.56 -6.08
N THR A 136 9.35 2.15 -6.40
CA THR A 136 9.56 2.88 -7.66
C THR A 136 10.10 1.96 -8.76
N PRO A 137 9.94 2.33 -10.04
CA PRO A 137 10.61 1.66 -11.16
C PRO A 137 12.13 1.69 -11.05
N GLU A 138 12.70 2.69 -10.37
CA GLU A 138 14.12 2.80 -10.06
C GLU A 138 14.58 1.85 -8.94
N GLU A 139 13.72 0.93 -8.50
CA GLU A 139 13.99 -0.05 -7.44
C GLU A 139 14.37 0.62 -6.12
N GLU A 140 13.59 1.63 -5.75
CA GLU A 140 13.65 2.30 -4.47
C GLU A 140 12.36 2.06 -3.70
N MET A 141 12.46 2.11 -2.38
CA MET A 141 11.30 2.05 -1.49
C MET A 141 11.03 3.47 -0.99
N ILE A 142 9.83 3.97 -1.20
CA ILE A 142 9.34 5.15 -0.52
C ILE A 142 8.45 4.66 0.60
N VAL A 143 8.68 5.15 1.81
CA VAL A 143 7.97 4.72 3.01
C VAL A 143 7.63 5.95 3.83
N CYS A 144 6.38 6.02 4.31
CA CYS A 144 5.96 7.08 5.20
C CYS A 144 5.57 6.53 6.57
N GLY A 145 5.75 7.38 7.58
CA GLY A 145 5.32 7.18 8.95
C GLY A 145 4.59 8.40 9.49
N SER A 146 4.32 8.42 10.80
CA SER A 146 3.51 9.46 11.43
C SER A 146 3.99 10.90 11.15
N ASN A 147 5.29 11.16 11.18
CA ASN A 147 5.85 12.51 11.11
C ASN A 147 7.10 12.62 10.22
N GLN A 148 7.42 11.53 9.52
CA GLN A 148 8.60 11.38 8.69
C GLN A 148 8.30 10.49 7.49
N TRP A 149 9.08 10.63 6.44
CA TRP A 149 9.08 9.69 5.32
C TRP A 149 10.45 9.65 4.69
N HIS A 150 10.76 8.54 4.03
CA HIS A 150 12.08 8.23 3.53
C HIS A 150 12.00 7.69 2.11
N ILE A 151 13.07 7.91 1.35
CA ILE A 151 13.37 7.14 0.14
C ILE A 151 14.59 6.29 0.48
N LEU A 152 14.47 4.99 0.24
CA LEU A 152 15.50 4.00 0.51
C LEU A 152 15.95 3.32 -0.77
N LYS A 153 17.22 2.93 -0.79
CA LYS A 153 17.81 2.10 -1.84
C LYS A 153 18.37 0.83 -1.22
N PHE A 154 18.17 -0.29 -1.89
CA PHE A 154 18.72 -1.56 -1.44
C PHE A 154 20.23 -1.62 -1.75
N ASN A 155 21.02 -1.93 -0.73
CA ASN A 155 22.44 -2.20 -0.83
C ASN A 155 22.66 -3.72 -0.79
N GLU A 156 23.00 -4.30 -1.95
CA GLU A 156 23.20 -5.74 -2.09
C GLU A 156 24.36 -6.27 -1.24
N ASN A 157 25.38 -5.45 -0.97
CA ASN A 157 26.54 -5.89 -0.18
C ASN A 157 26.20 -6.08 1.29
N SER A 158 25.29 -5.27 1.83
CA SER A 158 24.84 -5.33 3.22
C SER A 158 23.48 -6.02 3.38
N SER A 159 22.82 -6.39 2.27
CA SER A 159 21.44 -6.88 2.25
C SER A 159 20.48 -5.97 3.06
N CYS A 160 20.68 -4.66 2.92
CA CYS A 160 19.98 -3.65 3.72
C CYS A 160 19.36 -2.58 2.84
N TRP A 161 18.14 -2.15 3.18
CA TRP A 161 17.57 -0.92 2.66
C TRP A 161 18.13 0.29 3.42
N GLU A 162 18.84 1.15 2.71
CA GLU A 162 19.53 2.31 3.25
C GLU A 162 18.82 3.60 2.87
N LYS A 163 18.65 4.52 3.82
CA LYS A 163 18.06 5.85 3.58
C LYS A 163 18.95 6.64 2.63
N ILE A 164 18.41 7.05 1.48
CA ILE A 164 19.07 7.99 0.56
C ILE A 164 18.52 9.41 0.68
N LYS A 165 17.25 9.54 1.08
CA LYS A 165 16.60 10.83 1.36
C LYS A 165 15.64 10.68 2.52
N SER A 166 15.51 11.73 3.33
CA SER A 166 14.63 11.75 4.50
C SER A 166 13.94 13.10 4.63
N TYR A 167 12.67 13.04 4.97
CA TYR A 167 11.85 14.17 5.36
C TYR A 167 11.42 13.99 6.81
N SER A 168 11.46 15.06 7.60
CA SER A 168 10.83 15.10 8.91
C SER A 168 10.10 16.43 9.09
N ASN A 169 9.04 16.43 9.89
CA ASN A 169 8.33 17.66 10.25
C ASN A 169 9.20 18.72 10.94
N GLU A 170 10.34 18.34 11.52
CA GLU A 170 11.26 19.27 12.17
C GLU A 170 12.01 20.15 11.16
N ASN A 171 12.30 19.60 9.97
CA ASN A 171 13.14 20.25 8.96
C ASN A 171 12.40 20.53 7.65
N GLY A 172 11.16 20.05 7.52
CA GLY A 172 10.37 20.14 6.30
C GLY A 172 9.66 21.49 6.13
N PRO A 173 9.36 21.89 4.88
CA PRO A 173 8.60 23.12 4.58
C PRO A 173 7.15 23.09 5.08
N VAL A 174 6.61 21.90 5.36
CA VAL A 174 5.24 21.72 5.88
C VAL A 174 5.18 20.70 6.99
N ARG A 175 4.13 20.79 7.80
CA ARG A 175 3.86 19.80 8.84
C ARG A 175 2.84 18.78 8.33
N ILE A 176 3.27 17.53 8.23
CA ILE A 176 2.44 16.37 7.90
C ILE A 176 1.86 15.82 9.21
N ASN A 177 0.54 15.78 9.35
CA ASN A 177 -0.10 15.31 10.56
C ASN A 177 -0.49 13.84 10.44
N ARG A 178 0.41 12.92 10.82
CA ARG A 178 0.21 11.46 10.71
C ARG A 178 -0.06 11.02 9.28
N CYS A 179 1.00 10.63 8.55
CA CYS A 179 0.81 10.00 7.24
C CYS A 179 -0.12 8.79 7.37
N PHE A 180 -0.89 8.49 6.34
CA PHE A 180 -1.68 7.25 6.24
C PHE A 180 -1.38 6.45 4.98
N GLY A 181 -0.97 7.10 3.90
CA GLY A 181 -0.70 6.44 2.64
C GLY A 181 0.33 7.19 1.82
N VAL A 182 1.06 6.44 1.01
CA VAL A 182 2.04 6.95 0.06
C VAL A 182 1.79 6.38 -1.32
N TRP A 183 1.84 7.25 -2.34
CA TRP A 183 1.75 6.84 -3.73
C TRP A 183 2.84 7.50 -4.57
N TYR A 184 3.37 6.76 -5.56
CA TYR A 184 4.35 7.25 -6.51
C TYR A 184 3.79 7.21 -7.93
N GLU A 185 3.72 8.36 -8.59
CA GLU A 185 3.27 8.48 -9.98
C GLU A 185 4.48 8.37 -10.93
N ARG A 186 4.58 7.25 -11.65
CA ARG A 186 5.76 6.90 -12.47
C ARG A 186 6.04 7.91 -13.57
N LYS A 187 5.00 8.49 -14.18
CA LYS A 187 5.13 9.39 -15.33
C LYS A 187 5.76 10.72 -14.95
N THR A 188 5.34 11.30 -13.83
CA THR A 188 5.77 12.63 -13.35
C THR A 188 6.85 12.54 -12.28
N LYS A 189 7.05 11.34 -11.72
CA LYS A 189 7.89 11.06 -10.55
C LYS A 189 7.46 11.81 -9.29
N LEU A 190 6.20 12.21 -9.22
CA LEU A 190 5.64 12.87 -8.04
C LEU A 190 5.29 11.85 -6.96
N ILE A 191 5.45 12.28 -5.71
CA ILE A 191 5.19 11.49 -4.50
C ILE A 191 4.01 12.13 -3.80
N TYR A 192 2.97 11.34 -3.55
CA TYR A 192 1.74 11.77 -2.91
C TYR A 192 1.68 11.17 -1.51
N LEU A 193 1.41 12.01 -0.51
CA LEU A 193 1.23 11.60 0.88
C LEU A 193 -0.14 12.06 1.37
N THR A 194 -0.92 11.14 1.92
CA THR A 194 -2.15 11.48 2.65
C THR A 194 -1.84 11.63 4.13
N ASP A 195 -2.50 12.57 4.80
CA ASP A 195 -2.38 12.75 6.25
C ASP A 195 -3.73 12.70 6.98
N ASN A 196 -3.68 12.55 8.29
CA ASN A 196 -4.85 12.56 9.18
C ASN A 196 -5.51 13.94 9.31
N GLY A 197 -4.88 15.00 8.79
CA GLY A 197 -5.43 16.34 8.73
C GLY A 197 -6.34 16.57 7.52
N GLY A 198 -6.54 15.56 6.66
CA GLY A 198 -7.30 15.73 5.44
C GLY A 198 -6.54 16.52 4.39
N LYS A 199 -5.23 16.27 4.27
CA LYS A 199 -4.40 16.83 3.21
C LYS A 199 -3.71 15.76 2.38
N ILE A 200 -3.61 16.05 1.09
CA ILE A 200 -2.72 15.37 0.16
C ILE A 200 -1.56 16.33 -0.10
N PHE A 201 -0.35 15.91 0.26
CA PHE A 201 0.87 16.61 -0.06
C PHE A 201 1.51 15.96 -1.28
N ILE A 202 1.91 16.78 -2.26
CA ILE A 202 2.57 16.34 -3.47
C ILE A 202 3.99 16.87 -3.45
N PHE A 203 4.95 15.96 -3.43
CA PHE A 203 6.37 16.26 -3.43
C PHE A 203 7.02 15.85 -4.74
N ASP A 204 8.09 16.54 -5.11
CA ASP A 204 9.03 16.02 -6.11
C ASP A 204 10.02 15.03 -5.47
N ARG A 205 10.87 14.46 -6.31
CA ARG A 205 11.94 13.52 -5.91
C ARG A 205 13.00 14.14 -5.00
N GLU A 206 13.11 15.46 -4.98
CA GLU A 206 14.04 16.22 -4.14
C GLU A 206 13.39 16.63 -2.80
N LEU A 207 12.21 16.08 -2.50
CA LEU A 207 11.42 16.37 -1.30
C LEU A 207 10.92 17.83 -1.23
N ASN A 208 10.90 18.55 -2.35
CA ASN A 208 10.27 19.86 -2.40
C ASN A 208 8.76 19.70 -2.50
N LEU A 209 8.03 20.46 -1.70
CA LEU A 209 6.57 20.51 -1.82
C LEU A 209 6.18 21.20 -3.13
N VAL A 210 5.50 20.47 -4.00
CA VAL A 210 4.94 20.96 -5.26
C VAL A 210 3.55 21.51 -5.04
N LYS A 211 2.70 20.81 -4.27
CA LYS A 211 1.31 21.19 -4.04
C LYS A 211 0.74 20.60 -2.76
N GLU A 212 -0.18 21.33 -2.14
CA GLU A 212 -1.04 20.84 -1.06
C GLU A 212 -2.51 20.86 -1.54
N ILE A 213 -3.24 19.77 -1.29
CA ILE A 213 -4.67 19.66 -1.61
C ILE A 213 -5.42 19.29 -0.34
N LYS A 214 -6.52 20.00 -0.04
CA LYS A 214 -7.38 19.67 1.11
C LYS A 214 -8.51 18.73 0.68
N VAL A 215 -8.70 17.64 1.42
CA VAL A 215 -9.72 16.62 1.20
C VAL A 215 -10.24 16.14 2.56
N SER A 216 -11.56 15.92 2.73
CA SER A 216 -12.08 15.43 4.01
C SER A 216 -11.71 13.96 4.26
N GLY A 217 -11.47 13.60 5.53
CA GLY A 217 -11.43 12.22 6.00
C GLY A 217 -10.41 11.30 5.35
N LEU A 218 -9.28 11.81 4.88
CA LEU A 218 -8.30 11.01 4.16
C LEU A 218 -7.77 9.83 4.97
N TYR A 219 -7.72 8.67 4.30
CA TYR A 219 -6.95 7.52 4.73
C TYR A 219 -5.93 7.13 3.66
N GLU A 220 -6.39 6.56 2.56
CA GLU A 220 -5.52 6.01 1.52
C GLU A 220 -5.79 6.65 0.15
N ILE A 221 -4.78 6.61 -0.71
CA ILE A 221 -4.80 7.14 -2.07
C ILE A 221 -4.26 6.10 -3.05
N VAL A 222 -4.91 5.94 -4.20
CA VAL A 222 -4.33 5.26 -5.37
C VAL A 222 -4.64 6.08 -6.62
N ILE A 223 -3.69 6.14 -7.56
CA ILE A 223 -3.86 6.90 -8.81
C ILE A 223 -3.84 5.95 -9.99
N ASN A 224 -4.86 6.03 -10.84
CA ASN A 224 -4.86 5.36 -12.12
C ASN A 224 -3.96 6.12 -13.11
N GLU A 225 -2.73 5.65 -13.27
CA GLU A 225 -1.74 6.28 -14.15
C GLU A 225 -2.13 6.32 -15.64
N GLN A 226 -3.14 5.55 -16.08
CA GLN A 226 -3.59 5.58 -17.47
C GLN A 226 -4.35 6.86 -17.80
N ASN A 227 -5.12 7.39 -16.85
CA ASN A 227 -6.03 8.52 -17.07
C ASN A 227 -5.86 9.66 -16.04
N GLY A 228 -5.05 9.47 -14.99
CA GLY A 228 -4.80 10.44 -13.93
C GLY A 228 -5.88 10.49 -12.84
N GLU A 229 -6.88 9.61 -12.88
CA GLU A 229 -7.92 9.57 -11.85
C GLU A 229 -7.33 9.18 -10.50
N MET A 230 -7.62 10.00 -9.49
CA MET A 230 -7.16 9.80 -8.13
C MET A 230 -8.31 9.31 -7.26
N PHE A 231 -8.16 8.10 -6.73
CA PHE A 231 -9.13 7.44 -5.85
C PHE A 231 -8.69 7.60 -4.41
N VAL A 232 -9.62 8.02 -3.56
CA VAL A 232 -9.34 8.44 -2.20
C VAL A 232 -10.35 7.84 -1.24
N CYS A 233 -9.89 7.17 -0.19
CA CYS A 233 -10.74 6.74 0.91
C CYS A 233 -11.03 7.92 1.86
N ASP A 234 -12.32 8.24 2.02
CA ASP A 234 -12.82 9.14 3.06
C ASP A 234 -13.37 8.27 4.22
N LYS A 235 -12.56 8.11 5.27
CA LYS A 235 -12.88 7.31 6.47
C LYS A 235 -13.95 7.95 7.34
N ASP A 236 -14.13 9.26 7.26
CA ASP A 236 -15.12 9.96 8.09
C ASP A 236 -16.53 9.77 7.52
N LYS A 237 -16.62 9.56 6.21
CA LYS A 237 -17.89 9.35 5.48
C LYS A 237 -18.09 7.93 4.96
N ASN A 238 -17.13 7.02 5.17
CA ASN A 238 -17.14 5.66 4.63
C ASN A 238 -17.43 5.62 3.12
N GLN A 239 -16.71 6.43 2.35
CA GLN A 239 -16.91 6.51 0.90
C GLN A 239 -15.58 6.58 0.14
N LEU A 240 -15.65 6.18 -1.12
CA LEU A 240 -14.59 6.40 -2.10
C LEU A 240 -14.87 7.69 -2.87
N ILE A 241 -13.91 8.61 -2.90
CA ILE A 241 -13.98 9.85 -3.67
C ILE A 241 -13.05 9.74 -4.88
N ILE A 242 -13.53 10.14 -6.05
CA ILE A 242 -12.76 10.15 -7.31
C ILE A 242 -12.51 11.59 -7.72
N TYR A 243 -11.24 11.93 -7.91
CA TYR A 243 -10.80 13.22 -8.46
C TYR A 243 -10.29 13.04 -9.88
N LYS A 244 -10.60 14.00 -10.74
CA LYS A 244 -10.20 14.06 -12.16
C LYS A 244 -9.36 15.31 -12.42
#